data_AF-A0A7X7BAS5-F1
#
_entry.id   AF-A0A7X7BAS5-F1
#
_cell.length_a   1.000
_cell.length_b   1.000
_cell.length_c   1.000
_cell.angle_alpha   90.00
_cell.angle_beta   90.00
_cell.angle_gamma   90.00
#
_symmetry.space_group_name_H-M   'P 1'
#
loop_
_entity.id
_entity.type
_entity.pdbx_description
1 polymer ?
#
loop_
_entity_poly.entity_id
_entity_poly.type
_entity_poly.pdbx_seq_one_letter_code
_entity_poly.pdbx_strand_id
1 'polypeptide(L)'
;MVKQRIATLGVLLVIGASGAAETVLDPYRDVDWDSVTYLHSFSHQHATQSRLQTLRDMGYGHLPVSNYYPSKPLYPLPEDFRRANPGVLGAPNAEQHSTTDSPVHFNAIGSYYTTGYGETPRVQRDRSPIEYDFQGLHVCDPAFEPWRGIYLLDLSFAAVTKGGTEASARLTVDGARQVSYKDFSEPADGGIVRDRVLTLSSARSLTLKAIASTIRVRIVFDPAVTCITQFRLMQGTYRPWRDAFRAALDGKAGDADGHPLEGLMFPEGGGITINHPTEPLSRVAGYLDFDARVLGIEVWNQHEMFGGQTLEKAVAMPFYTLWDEVLRTGRRCFGFFVKDHCLFGRGRNVLLVPPGGD
;
A
#
# COMPACT_ATOMS: atom_id res chain seq x y z
N MET A 1 10.50 31.46 41.69
CA MET A 1 11.86 30.87 41.74
C MET A 1 11.78 29.46 41.19
N VAL A 2 12.06 29.32 39.90
CA VAL A 2 11.94 28.07 39.14
C VAL A 2 13.20 27.24 39.37
N LYS A 3 13.05 26.02 39.88
CA LYS A 3 14.14 25.06 40.03
C LYS A 3 14.38 24.37 38.70
N GLN A 4 15.39 24.82 37.95
CA GLN A 4 15.98 24.04 36.86
C GLN A 4 16.70 22.83 37.47
N ARG A 5 16.28 21.61 37.13
CA ARG A 5 17.06 20.39 37.35
C ARG A 5 17.68 19.99 36.03
N ILE A 6 18.97 20.21 35.90
CA ILE A 6 19.80 19.70 34.82
C ILE A 6 20.06 18.21 35.13
N ALA A 7 19.60 17.31 34.28
CA ALA A 7 19.99 15.90 34.33
C ALA A 7 21.29 15.75 33.52
N THR A 8 22.42 15.65 34.23
CA THR A 8 23.72 15.39 33.63
C THR A 8 23.91 13.87 33.50
N LEU A 9 23.80 13.32 32.29
CA LEU A 9 24.21 11.94 32.02
C LEU A 9 25.73 11.94 31.80
N GLY A 10 26.49 11.53 32.81
CA GLY A 10 27.94 11.40 32.74
C GLY A 10 28.34 10.14 31.98
N VAL A 11 28.75 10.28 30.73
CA VAL A 11 29.65 9.34 30.07
C VAL A 11 30.98 10.07 29.91
N LEU A 12 31.98 9.62 30.66
CA LEU A 12 33.34 10.15 30.61
C LEU A 12 34.02 9.60 29.35
N LEU A 13 34.02 10.39 28.27
CA LEU A 13 34.83 10.16 27.08
C LEU A 13 35.68 11.41 26.85
N VAL A 14 36.92 11.36 27.35
CA VAL A 14 37.95 12.33 27.00
C VAL A 14 38.55 11.85 25.69
N ILE A 15 38.34 12.59 24.60
CA ILE A 15 39.34 13.18 23.68
C ILE A 15 38.54 14.05 22.68
N GLY A 16 39.01 15.27 22.44
CA GLY A 16 38.24 16.38 21.91
C GLY A 16 37.75 16.25 20.46
N ALA A 17 36.53 16.75 20.26
CA ALA A 17 36.04 17.32 19.01
C ALA A 17 35.13 18.50 19.38
N SER A 18 35.27 19.59 18.66
CA SER A 18 34.63 20.89 18.88
C SER A 18 33.11 20.79 19.07
N GLY A 19 32.62 21.44 20.12
CA GLY A 19 31.20 21.54 20.43
C GLY A 19 30.43 22.33 19.37
N ALA A 20 29.69 21.62 18.54
CA ALA A 20 28.30 21.97 18.29
C ALA A 20 27.48 20.96 19.10
N ALA A 21 26.88 21.39 20.21
CA ALA A 21 25.86 20.57 20.84
C ALA A 21 24.73 20.43 19.82
N GLU A 22 24.62 19.26 19.18
CA GLU A 22 23.45 18.92 18.38
C GLU A 22 22.24 19.15 19.30
N THR A 23 21.46 20.17 18.97
CA THR A 23 20.24 20.45 19.71
C THR A 23 19.28 19.35 19.31
N VAL A 24 19.21 18.29 20.12
CA VAL A 24 18.19 17.27 19.96
C VAL A 24 16.86 17.97 20.15
N LEU A 25 16.19 18.27 19.05
CA LEU A 25 14.84 18.81 19.06
C LEU A 25 13.95 17.68 19.56
N ASP A 26 13.43 17.81 20.77
CA ASP A 26 12.35 16.97 21.26
C ASP A 26 11.06 17.45 20.59
N PRO A 27 10.54 16.72 19.57
CA PRO A 27 9.34 17.14 18.84
C PRO A 27 8.08 17.05 19.72
N TYR A 28 8.18 16.48 20.91
CA TYR A 28 7.07 16.33 21.85
C TYR A 28 7.19 17.23 23.07
N ARG A 29 8.17 18.14 23.09
CA ARG A 29 8.44 19.02 24.24
C ARG A 29 7.20 19.79 24.72
N ASP A 30 6.38 20.22 23.79
CA ASP A 30 5.21 21.05 24.04
C ASP A 30 3.91 20.23 24.12
N VAL A 31 4.00 18.88 24.08
CA VAL A 31 2.86 17.99 24.27
C VAL A 31 2.57 17.89 25.76
N ASP A 32 1.37 18.30 26.16
CA ASP A 32 0.86 18.07 27.50
C ASP A 32 0.36 16.62 27.64
N TRP A 33 1.28 15.73 27.98
CA TRP A 33 1.03 14.29 28.10
C TRP A 33 -0.04 13.91 29.13
N ASP A 34 -0.34 14.80 30.08
CA ASP A 34 -1.34 14.59 31.12
C ASP A 34 -2.77 14.86 30.62
N SER A 35 -2.93 15.58 29.50
CA SER A 35 -4.23 15.96 28.94
C SER A 35 -4.53 15.33 27.58
N VAL A 36 -3.53 14.74 26.92
CA VAL A 36 -3.71 14.03 25.64
C VAL A 36 -4.48 12.72 25.81
N THR A 37 -5.43 12.50 24.90
CA THR A 37 -6.10 11.20 24.75
C THR A 37 -5.32 10.32 23.77
N TYR A 38 -5.01 9.09 24.20
CA TYR A 38 -4.30 8.10 23.40
C TYR A 38 -5.31 7.25 22.61
N LEU A 39 -5.41 7.51 21.30
CA LEU A 39 -6.32 6.77 20.43
C LEU A 39 -5.54 5.72 19.63
N HIS A 40 -5.87 4.45 19.81
CA HIS A 40 -5.23 3.39 19.03
C HIS A 40 -5.58 3.51 17.55
N SER A 41 -4.53 3.42 16.73
CA SER A 41 -4.54 3.56 15.27
C SER A 41 -3.59 2.54 14.62
N PHE A 42 -3.52 2.58 13.31
CA PHE A 42 -2.52 1.93 12.46
C PHE A 42 -2.19 2.84 11.28
N SER A 43 -1.11 2.57 10.54
CA SER A 43 -0.81 3.22 9.25
C SER A 43 -1.02 2.28 8.07
N HIS A 44 -1.00 0.97 8.35
CA HIS A 44 -1.09 -0.10 7.37
C HIS A 44 -1.94 -1.25 7.95
N GLN A 45 -3.23 -1.28 7.60
CA GLN A 45 -4.16 -2.34 7.95
C GLN A 45 -5.29 -2.42 6.92
N HIS A 46 -5.42 -3.59 6.31
CA HIS A 46 -6.45 -3.86 5.32
C HIS A 46 -7.73 -4.31 6.01
N ALA A 47 -8.85 -3.73 5.58
CA ALA A 47 -10.17 -4.15 6.02
C ALA A 47 -11.22 -3.82 4.97
N THR A 48 -12.17 -4.74 4.80
CA THR A 48 -13.42 -4.44 4.09
C THR A 48 -14.42 -3.80 5.05
N GLN A 49 -15.52 -3.24 4.52
CA GLN A 49 -16.62 -2.73 5.34
C GLN A 49 -17.09 -3.74 6.40
N SER A 50 -17.19 -5.02 6.02
CA SER A 50 -17.61 -6.10 6.93
C SER A 50 -16.61 -6.40 8.07
N ARG A 51 -15.40 -5.85 8.02
CA ARG A 51 -14.33 -6.05 9.03
C ARG A 51 -14.15 -4.83 9.95
N LEU A 52 -14.85 -3.71 9.70
CA LEU A 52 -14.72 -2.50 10.52
C LEU A 52 -15.09 -2.74 11.98
N GLN A 53 -16.17 -3.46 12.25
CA GLN A 53 -16.56 -3.80 13.64
C GLN A 53 -15.48 -4.63 14.33
N THR A 54 -14.87 -5.59 13.63
CA THR A 54 -13.75 -6.36 14.18
C THR A 54 -12.57 -5.46 14.57
N LEU A 55 -12.21 -4.47 13.76
CA LEU A 55 -11.16 -3.52 14.11
C LEU A 55 -11.53 -2.68 15.35
N ARG A 56 -12.80 -2.27 15.46
CA ARG A 56 -13.29 -1.58 16.65
C ARG A 56 -13.24 -2.46 17.90
N ASP A 57 -13.68 -3.71 17.79
CA ASP A 57 -13.66 -4.68 18.90
C ASP A 57 -12.24 -5.00 19.36
N MET A 58 -11.24 -4.83 18.48
CA MET A 58 -9.81 -4.88 18.83
C MET A 58 -9.33 -3.66 19.64
N GLY A 59 -10.15 -2.63 19.79
CA GLY A 59 -9.86 -1.40 20.52
C GLY A 59 -9.28 -0.28 19.67
N TYR A 60 -9.32 -0.38 18.33
CA TYR A 60 -8.97 0.77 17.48
C TYR A 60 -10.08 1.83 17.55
N GLY A 61 -9.67 3.08 17.69
CA GLY A 61 -10.58 4.24 17.68
C GLY A 61 -10.34 5.18 16.51
N HIS A 62 -9.19 5.06 15.84
CA HIS A 62 -8.90 5.74 14.57
C HIS A 62 -8.66 4.69 13.48
N LEU A 63 -9.38 4.79 12.37
CA LEU A 63 -9.43 3.79 11.30
C LEU A 63 -9.00 4.35 9.93
N PRO A 64 -7.70 4.59 9.69
CA PRO A 64 -7.17 4.92 8.37
C PRO A 64 -6.93 3.65 7.55
N VAL A 65 -8.02 2.97 7.14
CA VAL A 65 -7.98 1.67 6.46
C VAL A 65 -7.21 1.76 5.14
N SER A 66 -6.20 0.90 4.96
CA SER A 66 -5.40 0.83 3.74
C SER A 66 -5.95 -0.26 2.82
N ASN A 67 -6.69 0.06 1.77
CA ASN A 67 -7.09 -0.97 0.79
C ASN A 67 -5.96 -1.22 -0.23
N TYR A 68 -5.86 -2.46 -0.69
CA TYR A 68 -4.85 -2.89 -1.66
C TYR A 68 -5.38 -2.96 -3.10
N TYR A 69 -6.56 -3.56 -3.30
CA TYR A 69 -7.19 -3.62 -4.62
C TYR A 69 -8.71 -3.43 -4.52
N PRO A 70 -9.27 -2.37 -5.13
CA PRO A 70 -8.52 -1.21 -5.60
C PRO A 70 -7.77 -0.50 -4.45
N SER A 71 -6.64 0.13 -4.76
CA SER A 71 -5.93 1.06 -3.87
C SER A 71 -6.74 2.36 -3.72
N LYS A 72 -7.84 2.27 -2.96
CA LYS A 72 -8.83 3.33 -2.76
C LYS A 72 -9.21 3.44 -1.28
N PRO A 73 -9.30 4.65 -0.71
CA PRO A 73 -9.75 4.83 0.67
C PRO A 73 -11.14 4.25 0.94
N LEU A 74 -11.26 3.53 2.06
CA LEU A 74 -12.56 3.24 2.67
C LEU A 74 -12.99 4.47 3.51
N TYR A 75 -13.30 5.55 2.80
CA TYR A 75 -13.66 6.82 3.40
C TYR A 75 -14.67 7.59 2.53
N PRO A 76 -15.69 8.25 3.12
CA PRO A 76 -16.04 8.23 4.54
C PRO A 76 -16.41 6.81 5.02
N LEU A 77 -16.27 6.57 6.33
CA LEU A 77 -16.71 5.29 6.90
C LEU A 77 -18.23 5.12 6.67
N PRO A 78 -18.73 3.88 6.46
CA PRO A 78 -20.16 3.64 6.22
C PRO A 78 -21.05 4.25 7.31
N GLU A 79 -22.16 4.87 6.90
CA GLU A 79 -23.04 5.63 7.78
C GLU A 79 -23.51 4.81 9.00
N ASP A 80 -23.98 3.60 8.76
CA ASP A 80 -24.48 2.73 9.83
C ASP A 80 -23.38 2.34 10.82
N PHE A 81 -22.16 2.15 10.33
CA PHE A 81 -21.01 1.88 11.19
C PHE A 81 -20.67 3.09 12.08
N ARG A 82 -20.66 4.30 11.50
CA ARG A 82 -20.42 5.54 12.26
C ARG A 82 -21.50 5.78 13.31
N ARG A 83 -22.77 5.55 12.96
CA ARG A 83 -23.90 5.69 13.89
C ARG A 83 -23.80 4.71 15.06
N ALA A 84 -23.38 3.47 14.81
CA ALA A 84 -23.18 2.47 15.85
C ALA A 84 -21.93 2.72 16.70
N ASN A 85 -20.95 3.48 16.19
CA ASN A 85 -19.65 3.72 16.82
C ASN A 85 -19.28 5.21 16.80
N PRO A 86 -20.01 6.08 17.54
CA PRO A 86 -19.87 7.53 17.43
C PRO A 86 -18.49 8.07 17.82
N GLY A 87 -17.76 7.37 18.70
CA GLY A 87 -16.38 7.74 19.10
C GLY A 87 -15.28 7.15 18.21
N VAL A 88 -15.61 6.69 17.00
CA VAL A 88 -14.62 6.19 16.03
C VAL A 88 -14.35 7.25 14.97
N LEU A 89 -13.07 7.58 14.83
CA LEU A 89 -12.57 8.51 13.83
C LEU A 89 -12.14 7.75 12.57
N GLY A 90 -12.57 8.21 11.41
CA GLY A 90 -12.09 7.72 10.11
C GLY A 90 -11.15 8.74 9.46
N ALA A 91 -10.18 8.25 8.69
CA ALA A 91 -9.36 9.08 7.81
C ALA A 91 -9.14 8.34 6.49
N PRO A 92 -9.06 9.03 5.34
CA PRO A 92 -8.78 8.39 4.08
C PRO A 92 -7.34 7.88 4.08
N ASN A 93 -7.14 6.67 3.59
CA ASN A 93 -5.83 6.04 3.45
C ASN A 93 -5.95 4.93 2.40
N ALA A 94 -4.89 4.64 1.67
CA ALA A 94 -4.84 3.51 0.76
C ALA A 94 -3.40 3.08 0.59
N GLU A 95 -3.18 1.78 0.49
CA GLU A 95 -1.86 1.28 0.13
C GLU A 95 -1.68 1.43 -1.37
N GLN A 96 -0.52 1.93 -1.77
CA GLN A 96 -0.12 2.16 -3.14
C GLN A 96 1.16 1.39 -3.42
N HIS A 97 1.24 0.84 -4.63
CA HIS A 97 2.36 0.03 -5.09
C HIS A 97 2.51 0.12 -6.61
N SER A 98 3.47 -0.63 -7.16
CA SER A 98 3.71 -0.72 -8.61
C SER A 98 3.99 0.62 -9.30
N THR A 99 4.80 1.47 -8.66
CA THR A 99 5.42 2.61 -9.35
C THR A 99 6.37 2.14 -10.45
N THR A 100 6.62 2.95 -11.47
CA THR A 100 7.36 2.51 -12.67
C THR A 100 8.88 2.50 -12.50
N ASP A 101 9.40 3.31 -11.59
CA ASP A 101 10.82 3.58 -11.38
C ASP A 101 11.34 3.16 -9.99
N SER A 102 10.46 2.57 -9.18
CA SER A 102 10.75 2.08 -7.84
C SER A 102 9.81 0.92 -7.47
N PRO A 103 10.25 -0.03 -6.61
CA PRO A 103 9.38 -1.03 -6.01
C PRO A 103 8.69 -0.54 -4.72
N VAL A 104 8.68 0.78 -4.43
CA VAL A 104 8.13 1.32 -3.18
C VAL A 104 6.66 0.93 -3.02
N HIS A 105 6.34 0.46 -1.82
CA HIS A 105 4.98 0.36 -1.32
C HIS A 105 4.80 1.45 -0.29
N PHE A 106 3.66 2.14 -0.29
CA PHE A 106 3.42 3.21 0.65
C PHE A 106 1.94 3.39 0.97
N ASN A 107 1.66 3.89 2.16
CA ASN A 107 0.35 4.41 2.52
C ASN A 107 0.38 5.94 2.50
N ALA A 108 -0.78 6.55 2.23
CA ALA A 108 -0.96 7.99 2.27
C ALA A 108 -2.06 8.34 3.29
N ILE A 109 -1.69 8.38 4.55
CA ILE A 109 -2.62 8.61 5.66
C ILE A 109 -3.18 10.03 5.54
N GLY A 110 -4.49 10.16 5.64
CA GLY A 110 -5.18 11.43 5.45
C GLY A 110 -5.32 11.86 3.99
N SER A 111 -4.92 11.03 3.02
CA SER A 111 -5.01 11.33 1.60
C SER A 111 -6.15 10.59 0.91
N TYR A 112 -6.80 11.26 -0.05
CA TYR A 112 -7.79 10.66 -0.93
C TYR A 112 -7.19 9.84 -2.08
N TYR A 113 -5.85 9.78 -2.16
CA TYR A 113 -5.14 9.20 -3.28
C TYR A 113 -5.64 7.81 -3.65
N THR A 114 -6.15 7.72 -4.88
CA THR A 114 -6.78 6.53 -5.43
C THR A 114 -6.18 6.21 -6.78
N THR A 115 -5.68 4.98 -6.96
CA THR A 115 -5.12 4.55 -8.26
C THR A 115 -6.08 3.72 -9.11
N GLY A 116 -7.31 3.46 -8.63
CA GLY A 116 -8.43 3.16 -9.51
C GLY A 116 -9.02 1.76 -9.38
N TYR A 117 -8.93 0.92 -10.41
CA TYR A 117 -9.78 -0.28 -10.60
C TYR A 117 -9.33 -1.52 -9.81
N GLY A 118 -10.29 -2.37 -9.43
CA GLY A 118 -10.02 -3.69 -8.88
C GLY A 118 -11.27 -4.57 -8.90
N GLU A 119 -11.21 -5.70 -9.62
CA GLU A 119 -12.33 -6.61 -9.74
C GLU A 119 -11.88 -8.07 -9.78
N THR A 120 -12.54 -8.91 -8.97
CA THR A 120 -12.42 -10.37 -8.99
C THR A 120 -13.77 -10.98 -9.39
N PRO A 121 -13.93 -11.45 -10.64
CA PRO A 121 -15.19 -11.99 -11.13
C PRO A 121 -15.66 -13.22 -10.34
N ARG A 122 -16.98 -13.32 -10.13
CA ARG A 122 -17.63 -14.53 -9.59
C ARG A 122 -17.93 -15.50 -10.74
N VAL A 123 -16.95 -16.33 -11.08
CA VAL A 123 -17.04 -17.33 -12.16
C VAL A 123 -16.93 -18.76 -11.62
N GLN A 124 -17.48 -19.72 -12.35
CA GLN A 124 -17.24 -21.15 -12.10
C GLN A 124 -15.81 -21.48 -12.55
N ARG A 125 -14.92 -21.72 -11.59
CA ARG A 125 -13.47 -21.85 -11.81
C ARG A 125 -13.03 -23.23 -12.33
N ASP A 126 -13.95 -24.17 -12.32
CA ASP A 126 -13.85 -25.56 -12.79
C ASP A 126 -14.59 -25.79 -14.12
N ARG A 127 -15.02 -24.71 -14.79
CA ARG A 127 -15.71 -24.77 -16.07
C ARG A 127 -14.94 -24.02 -17.14
N SER A 128 -14.87 -24.62 -18.33
CA SER A 128 -14.21 -24.07 -19.50
C SER A 128 -15.19 -23.96 -20.68
N PRO A 129 -15.15 -22.88 -21.49
CA PRO A 129 -14.35 -21.68 -21.29
C PRO A 129 -14.89 -20.80 -20.15
N ILE A 130 -14.01 -19.99 -19.56
CA ILE A 130 -14.40 -18.80 -18.78
C ILE A 130 -14.34 -17.60 -19.72
N GLU A 131 -15.42 -16.81 -19.76
CA GLU A 131 -15.47 -15.53 -20.47
C GLU A 131 -15.96 -14.45 -19.52
N TYR A 132 -15.27 -13.31 -19.51
CA TYR A 132 -15.65 -12.18 -18.67
C TYR A 132 -15.25 -10.86 -19.32
N ASP A 133 -16.12 -9.87 -19.19
CA ASP A 133 -15.89 -8.51 -19.65
C ASP A 133 -15.66 -7.61 -18.44
N PHE A 134 -14.43 -7.13 -18.28
CA PHE A 134 -14.12 -6.04 -17.34
C PHE A 134 -14.54 -4.72 -17.99
N GLN A 135 -15.29 -3.89 -17.28
CA GLN A 135 -16.00 -2.74 -17.83
C GLN A 135 -15.66 -1.46 -17.06
N GLY A 136 -15.93 -0.29 -17.64
CA GLY A 136 -15.68 0.99 -16.96
C GLY A 136 -14.19 1.33 -16.84
N LEU A 137 -13.37 0.79 -17.75
CA LEU A 137 -11.94 1.01 -17.76
C LEU A 137 -11.60 2.33 -18.47
N HIS A 138 -10.58 3.01 -17.98
CA HIS A 138 -9.93 4.09 -18.71
C HIS A 138 -9.15 3.52 -19.89
N VAL A 139 -9.36 4.11 -21.08
CA VAL A 139 -8.52 3.87 -22.26
C VAL A 139 -7.19 4.58 -22.05
N CYS A 140 -6.08 3.92 -22.37
CA CYS A 140 -4.76 4.53 -22.26
C CYS A 140 -4.64 5.72 -23.21
N ASP A 141 -4.30 6.88 -22.66
CA ASP A 141 -3.92 8.07 -23.40
C ASP A 141 -2.42 8.34 -23.20
N PRO A 142 -1.57 8.04 -24.21
CA PRO A 142 -0.12 8.28 -24.12
C PRO A 142 0.26 9.75 -23.90
N ALA A 143 -0.62 10.70 -24.27
CA ALA A 143 -0.37 12.12 -24.12
C ALA A 143 -0.80 12.65 -22.74
N PHE A 144 -1.74 11.96 -22.07
CA PHE A 144 -2.35 12.46 -20.84
C PHE A 144 -2.57 11.32 -19.83
N GLU A 145 -1.77 11.31 -18.76
CA GLU A 145 -1.88 10.33 -17.66
C GLU A 145 -1.90 8.85 -18.12
N PRO A 146 -0.89 8.39 -18.90
CA PRO A 146 -0.91 7.06 -19.53
C PRO A 146 -1.13 5.90 -18.55
N TRP A 147 -0.69 6.08 -17.31
CA TRP A 147 -0.83 5.11 -16.22
C TRP A 147 -2.28 4.73 -15.89
N ARG A 148 -3.25 5.62 -16.15
CA ARG A 148 -4.67 5.35 -15.88
C ARG A 148 -5.26 4.25 -16.76
N GLY A 149 -4.67 4.00 -17.92
CA GLY A 149 -5.07 2.91 -18.82
C GLY A 149 -4.29 1.62 -18.62
N ILE A 150 -3.48 1.51 -17.56
CA ILE A 150 -2.62 0.35 -17.29
C ILE A 150 -3.23 -0.51 -16.19
N TYR A 151 -3.35 -1.81 -16.47
CA TYR A 151 -3.97 -2.79 -15.59
C TYR A 151 -3.09 -4.04 -15.45
N LEU A 152 -3.25 -4.75 -14.33
CA LEU A 152 -2.68 -6.06 -14.10
C LEU A 152 -3.79 -7.11 -14.21
N LEU A 153 -3.71 -7.95 -15.24
CA LEU A 153 -4.48 -9.20 -15.27
C LEU A 153 -3.72 -10.23 -14.47
N ASP A 154 -4.31 -10.69 -13.38
CA ASP A 154 -3.74 -11.70 -12.49
C ASP A 154 -4.52 -13.01 -12.63
N LEU A 155 -3.85 -14.01 -13.19
CA LEU A 155 -4.39 -15.31 -13.57
C LEU A 155 -3.46 -16.41 -13.07
N SER A 156 -3.97 -17.24 -12.17
CA SER A 156 -3.27 -18.43 -11.68
C SER A 156 -4.18 -19.64 -11.77
N PHE A 157 -3.57 -20.81 -11.96
CA PHE A 157 -4.25 -22.09 -12.00
C PHE A 157 -3.35 -23.19 -11.43
N ALA A 158 -3.95 -24.31 -11.07
CA ALA A 158 -3.29 -25.47 -10.50
C ALA A 158 -3.75 -26.75 -11.21
N ALA A 159 -2.93 -27.81 -11.09
CA ALA A 159 -3.32 -29.14 -11.54
C ALA A 159 -4.37 -29.76 -10.60
N VAL A 160 -5.37 -30.45 -11.15
CA VAL A 160 -6.43 -31.14 -10.39
C VAL A 160 -5.92 -32.46 -9.80
N THR A 161 -5.05 -33.18 -10.49
CA THR A 161 -4.44 -34.44 -10.02
C THR A 161 -2.92 -34.34 -9.93
N LYS A 162 -2.34 -34.98 -8.92
CA LYS A 162 -0.88 -35.22 -8.84
C LYS A 162 -0.52 -36.40 -9.75
N GLY A 163 -0.56 -36.23 -11.07
CA GLY A 163 -0.24 -37.33 -11.98
C GLY A 163 -0.36 -37.01 -13.47
N GLY A 164 0.74 -36.53 -14.06
CA GLY A 164 1.12 -36.86 -15.45
C GLY A 164 0.62 -35.98 -16.60
N THR A 165 -0.48 -35.24 -16.48
CA THR A 165 -0.89 -34.28 -17.53
C THR A 165 -0.55 -32.85 -17.11
N GLU A 166 0.20 -32.13 -17.95
CA GLU A 166 0.58 -30.75 -17.64
C GLU A 166 -0.64 -29.83 -17.69
N ALA A 167 -1.05 -29.32 -16.52
CA ALA A 167 -2.07 -28.30 -16.42
C ALA A 167 -1.66 -27.07 -17.25
N SER A 168 -2.56 -26.67 -18.14
CA SER A 168 -2.39 -25.52 -19.01
C SER A 168 -3.72 -24.81 -19.25
N ALA A 169 -3.63 -23.56 -19.71
CA ALA A 169 -4.76 -22.76 -20.14
C ALA A 169 -4.38 -21.97 -21.39
N ARG A 170 -5.34 -21.68 -22.27
CA ARG A 170 -5.21 -20.76 -23.39
C ARG A 170 -5.91 -19.45 -23.03
N LEU A 171 -5.16 -18.36 -23.15
CA LEU A 171 -5.63 -17.02 -22.82
C LEU A 171 -5.80 -16.19 -24.10
N THR A 172 -6.97 -15.56 -24.22
CA THR A 172 -7.24 -14.51 -25.19
C THR A 172 -7.73 -13.26 -24.46
N VAL A 173 -7.18 -12.10 -24.83
CA VAL A 173 -7.55 -10.80 -24.28
C VAL A 173 -7.86 -9.85 -25.43
N ASP A 174 -9.10 -9.37 -25.49
CA ASP A 174 -9.55 -8.35 -26.43
C ASP A 174 -9.73 -7.01 -25.69
N GLY A 175 -9.53 -5.89 -26.40
CA GLY A 175 -9.64 -4.55 -25.81
C GLY A 175 -8.39 -4.06 -25.06
N ALA A 176 -7.30 -4.84 -25.05
CA ALA A 176 -6.01 -4.42 -24.50
C ALA A 176 -4.81 -5.00 -25.27
N ARG A 177 -3.63 -4.41 -25.03
CA ARG A 177 -2.31 -4.93 -25.44
C ARG A 177 -1.47 -5.24 -24.21
N GLN A 178 -0.73 -6.34 -24.23
CA GLN A 178 0.31 -6.57 -23.24
C GLN A 178 1.44 -5.55 -23.42
N VAL A 179 1.91 -4.99 -22.32
CA VAL A 179 3.02 -4.03 -22.30
C VAL A 179 4.01 -4.36 -21.18
N SER A 180 5.20 -3.76 -21.27
CA SER A 180 6.14 -3.67 -20.16
C SER A 180 5.56 -2.79 -19.05
N TYR A 181 5.65 -3.22 -17.79
CA TYR A 181 5.16 -2.41 -16.67
C TYR A 181 5.99 -1.14 -16.42
N LYS A 182 7.25 -1.11 -16.89
CA LYS A 182 8.19 -0.03 -16.58
C LYS A 182 7.97 1.21 -17.44
N ASP A 183 7.67 1.02 -18.71
CA ASP A 183 7.65 2.06 -19.73
C ASP A 183 6.45 1.94 -20.69
N PHE A 184 5.56 0.99 -20.45
CA PHE A 184 4.37 0.71 -21.27
C PHE A 184 4.67 0.40 -22.74
N SER A 185 5.92 0.04 -23.04
CA SER A 185 6.31 -0.42 -24.37
C SER A 185 5.63 -1.75 -24.71
N GLU A 186 5.19 -1.87 -25.96
CA GLU A 186 4.66 -3.13 -26.49
C GLU A 186 5.82 -4.04 -26.91
N PRO A 187 5.69 -5.36 -26.76
CA PRO A 187 6.61 -6.32 -27.38
C PRO A 187 6.53 -6.24 -28.91
N ALA A 188 7.52 -6.82 -29.59
CA ALA A 188 7.68 -6.73 -31.04
C ALA A 188 6.49 -7.29 -31.86
N ASP A 189 5.69 -8.18 -31.26
CA ASP A 189 4.47 -8.75 -31.85
C ASP A 189 3.23 -7.88 -31.62
N GLY A 190 3.39 -6.65 -31.11
CA GLY A 190 2.32 -5.70 -30.84
C GLY A 190 1.50 -6.02 -29.59
N GLY A 191 1.99 -6.89 -28.71
CA GLY A 191 1.35 -7.17 -27.42
C GLY A 191 0.00 -7.88 -27.53
N ILE A 192 -0.28 -8.54 -28.65
CA ILE A 192 -1.55 -9.24 -28.85
C ILE A 192 -1.57 -10.52 -28.01
N VAL A 193 -2.59 -10.68 -27.17
CA VAL A 193 -2.79 -11.91 -26.40
C VAL A 193 -3.93 -12.69 -27.04
N ARG A 194 -3.60 -13.66 -27.90
CA ARG A 194 -4.59 -14.51 -28.57
C ARG A 194 -4.17 -15.97 -28.54
N ASP A 195 -5.06 -16.81 -28.01
CA ASP A 195 -4.89 -18.25 -27.84
C ASP A 195 -3.53 -18.64 -27.22
N ARG A 196 -2.99 -17.75 -26.38
CA ARG A 196 -1.66 -17.89 -25.78
C ARG A 196 -1.69 -19.02 -24.77
N VAL A 197 -0.82 -20.00 -24.95
CA VAL A 197 -0.66 -21.11 -24.01
C VAL A 197 0.05 -20.62 -22.75
N LEU A 198 -0.58 -20.84 -21.60
CA LEU A 198 -0.03 -20.65 -20.27
C LEU A 198 0.17 -22.02 -19.63
N THR A 199 1.34 -22.19 -19.02
CA THR A 199 1.75 -23.35 -18.22
C THR A 199 1.90 -22.94 -16.75
N LEU A 200 2.09 -23.91 -15.84
CA LEU A 200 2.36 -23.61 -14.43
C LEU A 200 3.65 -22.79 -14.19
N SER A 201 4.57 -22.78 -15.17
CA SER A 201 5.80 -21.96 -15.16
C SER A 201 5.62 -20.59 -15.81
N SER A 202 4.48 -20.33 -16.45
CA SER A 202 4.18 -19.03 -17.05
C SER A 202 3.99 -17.95 -15.98
N ALA A 203 4.25 -16.71 -16.37
CA ALA A 203 3.98 -15.57 -15.50
C ALA A 203 2.49 -15.54 -15.12
N ARG A 204 2.23 -15.35 -13.83
CA ARG A 204 0.87 -15.30 -13.26
C ARG A 204 0.16 -13.97 -13.51
N SER A 205 0.89 -12.97 -13.98
CA SER A 205 0.33 -11.64 -14.17
C SER A 205 0.82 -11.03 -15.48
N LEU A 206 -0.10 -10.37 -16.18
CA LEU A 206 0.16 -9.64 -17.41
C LEU A 206 -0.17 -8.17 -17.18
N THR A 207 0.78 -7.29 -17.50
CA THR A 207 0.49 -5.85 -17.55
C THR A 207 -0.14 -5.53 -18.90
N LEU A 208 -1.30 -4.89 -18.85
CA LEU A 208 -2.17 -4.62 -19.99
C LEU A 208 -2.38 -3.12 -20.12
N LYS A 209 -2.20 -2.61 -21.34
CA LYS A 209 -2.62 -1.28 -21.76
C LYS A 209 -3.99 -1.38 -22.41
N ALA A 210 -5.00 -0.76 -21.82
CA ALA A 210 -6.35 -0.74 -22.36
C ALA A 210 -6.43 0.12 -23.62
N ILE A 211 -7.00 -0.43 -24.69
CA ILE A 211 -7.31 0.27 -25.95
C ILE A 211 -8.81 0.48 -26.14
N ALA A 212 -9.62 -0.05 -25.23
CA ALA A 212 -11.06 0.14 -25.15
C ALA A 212 -11.48 0.23 -23.66
N SER A 213 -12.66 0.77 -23.39
CA SER A 213 -13.23 0.85 -22.04
C SER A 213 -13.70 -0.50 -21.48
N THR A 214 -13.57 -1.54 -22.30
CA THR A 214 -13.86 -2.93 -21.97
C THR A 214 -12.64 -3.78 -22.28
N ILE A 215 -12.23 -4.64 -21.33
CA ILE A 215 -11.28 -5.74 -21.59
C ILE A 215 -12.05 -7.05 -21.47
N ARG A 216 -12.14 -7.79 -22.57
CA ARG A 216 -12.74 -9.13 -22.61
C ARG A 216 -11.65 -10.17 -22.45
N VAL A 217 -11.81 -11.06 -21.48
CA VAL A 217 -10.88 -12.16 -21.22
C VAL A 217 -11.59 -13.48 -21.47
N ARG A 218 -10.98 -14.34 -22.30
CA ARG A 218 -11.39 -15.73 -22.52
C ARG A 218 -10.28 -16.68 -22.08
N ILE A 219 -10.62 -17.63 -21.23
CA ILE A 219 -9.70 -18.65 -20.70
C ILE A 219 -10.25 -20.03 -21.07
N VAL A 220 -9.51 -20.78 -21.88
CA VAL A 220 -9.88 -22.14 -22.30
C VAL A 220 -8.90 -23.13 -21.68
N PHE A 221 -9.40 -24.11 -20.95
CA PHE A 221 -8.60 -25.16 -20.31
C PHE A 221 -9.35 -26.49 -20.30
N ASP A 222 -8.67 -27.58 -19.93
CA ASP A 222 -9.30 -28.86 -19.65
C ASP A 222 -9.63 -28.93 -18.14
N PRO A 223 -10.92 -28.91 -17.75
CA PRO A 223 -11.30 -28.95 -16.34
C PRO A 223 -11.05 -30.29 -15.67
N ALA A 224 -10.75 -31.36 -16.42
CA ALA A 224 -10.32 -32.64 -15.85
C ALA A 224 -8.92 -32.56 -15.21
N VAL A 225 -8.08 -31.63 -15.67
CA VAL A 225 -6.67 -31.54 -15.24
C VAL A 225 -6.25 -30.15 -14.75
N THR A 226 -6.98 -29.09 -15.06
CA THR A 226 -6.67 -27.70 -14.68
C THR A 226 -7.83 -27.07 -13.89
N CYS A 227 -7.52 -26.37 -12.79
CA CYS A 227 -8.47 -25.55 -12.04
C CYS A 227 -7.94 -24.12 -11.90
N ILE A 228 -8.78 -23.12 -12.22
CA ILE A 228 -8.41 -21.71 -12.06
C ILE A 228 -8.44 -21.34 -10.56
N THR A 229 -7.34 -20.83 -10.03
CA THR A 229 -7.21 -20.48 -8.60
C THR A 229 -7.26 -18.98 -8.36
N GLN A 230 -6.94 -18.17 -9.38
CA GLN A 230 -7.03 -16.71 -9.32
C GLN A 230 -7.40 -16.17 -10.69
N PHE A 231 -8.34 -15.23 -10.73
CA PHE A 231 -8.71 -14.48 -11.93
C PHE A 231 -9.25 -13.13 -11.49
N ARG A 232 -8.51 -12.06 -11.78
CA ARG A 232 -8.87 -10.68 -11.42
C ARG A 232 -8.16 -9.68 -12.31
N LEU A 233 -8.77 -8.51 -12.49
CA LEU A 233 -8.15 -7.35 -13.13
C LEU A 233 -8.00 -6.26 -12.08
N MET A 234 -6.81 -5.68 -11.99
CA MET A 234 -6.47 -4.72 -10.94
C MET A 234 -5.67 -3.57 -11.52
N GLN A 235 -5.59 -2.47 -10.79
CA GLN A 235 -4.78 -1.31 -11.14
C GLN A 235 -3.87 -0.97 -9.97
N GLY A 236 -2.59 -0.80 -10.27
CA GLY A 236 -1.61 -0.22 -9.35
C GLY A 236 -1.32 1.23 -9.73
N THR A 237 -0.31 1.83 -9.10
CA THR A 237 0.04 3.24 -9.31
C THR A 237 0.48 3.52 -10.75
N TYR A 238 1.36 2.67 -11.29
CA TYR A 238 1.92 2.78 -12.64
C TYR A 238 2.44 4.18 -13.01
N ARG A 239 2.86 4.94 -12.02
CA ARG A 239 3.40 6.30 -12.17
C ARG A 239 4.75 6.36 -11.48
N PRO A 240 5.69 7.23 -11.90
CA PRO A 240 6.92 7.45 -11.14
C PRO A 240 6.61 7.79 -9.69
N TRP A 241 7.38 7.26 -8.74
CA TRP A 241 7.02 7.36 -7.32
C TRP A 241 6.95 8.80 -6.82
N ARG A 242 7.80 9.70 -7.34
CA ARG A 242 7.79 11.13 -6.97
C ARG A 242 6.48 11.80 -7.35
N ASP A 243 5.99 11.45 -8.53
CA ASP A 243 4.75 12.03 -9.04
C ASP A 243 3.54 11.43 -8.31
N ALA A 244 3.60 10.15 -7.95
CA ALA A 244 2.61 9.51 -7.07
C ALA A 244 2.59 10.16 -5.68
N PHE A 245 3.76 10.49 -5.11
CA PHE A 245 3.84 11.19 -3.84
C PHE A 245 3.26 12.61 -3.94
N ARG A 246 3.53 13.35 -5.03
CA ARG A 246 2.89 14.65 -5.27
C ARG A 246 1.39 14.53 -5.40
N ALA A 247 0.90 13.55 -6.14
CA ALA A 247 -0.54 13.32 -6.25
C ALA A 247 -1.16 13.02 -4.89
N ALA A 248 -0.50 12.17 -4.08
CA ALA A 248 -1.01 11.84 -2.77
C ALA A 248 -1.02 13.03 -1.78
N LEU A 249 -0.01 13.89 -1.84
CA LEU A 249 0.13 15.02 -0.91
C LEU A 249 -0.64 16.26 -1.37
N ASP A 250 -0.50 16.62 -2.65
CA ASP A 250 -0.86 17.94 -3.21
C ASP A 250 -1.83 17.85 -4.39
N GLY A 251 -2.18 16.64 -4.84
CA GLY A 251 -3.04 16.42 -5.99
C GLY A 251 -4.45 16.97 -5.79
N LYS A 252 -5.11 17.25 -6.91
CA LYS A 252 -6.42 17.92 -6.94
C LYS A 252 -7.41 17.25 -7.87
N ALA A 253 -7.07 16.07 -8.40
CA ALA A 253 -7.99 15.33 -9.25
C ALA A 253 -9.23 14.94 -8.44
N GLY A 254 -10.38 14.96 -9.12
CA GLY A 254 -11.65 14.48 -8.59
C GLY A 254 -12.31 13.50 -9.54
N ASP A 255 -13.25 12.73 -9.02
CA ASP A 255 -14.10 11.87 -9.84
C ASP A 255 -15.16 12.70 -10.60
N ALA A 256 -16.01 12.02 -11.38
CA ALA A 256 -17.04 12.68 -12.16
C ALA A 256 -18.08 13.43 -11.30
N ASP A 257 -18.21 13.05 -10.02
CA ASP A 257 -19.11 13.68 -9.06
C ASP A 257 -18.41 14.79 -8.26
N GLY A 258 -17.12 15.05 -8.54
CA GLY A 258 -16.31 16.07 -7.88
C GLY A 258 -15.75 15.66 -6.52
N HIS A 259 -15.85 14.38 -6.13
CA HIS A 259 -15.18 13.91 -4.93
C HIS A 259 -13.67 13.84 -5.16
N PRO A 260 -12.85 14.23 -4.17
CA PRO A 260 -11.40 14.18 -4.31
C PRO A 260 -10.90 12.74 -4.51
N LEU A 261 -9.99 12.57 -5.46
CA LEU A 261 -9.26 11.32 -5.73
C LEU A 261 -7.77 11.42 -5.39
N GLU A 262 -7.30 12.61 -5.08
CA GLU A 262 -5.91 12.93 -4.79
C GLU A 262 -5.82 13.98 -3.68
N GLY A 263 -4.63 14.15 -3.11
CA GLY A 263 -4.34 15.16 -2.11
C GLY A 263 -4.76 14.79 -0.69
N LEU A 264 -4.14 15.48 0.27
CA LEU A 264 -4.50 15.37 1.68
C LEU A 264 -5.83 16.09 1.97
N MET A 265 -6.63 15.50 2.87
CA MET A 265 -7.81 16.13 3.43
C MET A 265 -7.48 17.44 4.13
N PHE A 266 -6.36 17.47 4.86
CA PHE A 266 -5.79 18.66 5.45
C PHE A 266 -4.32 18.75 5.06
N PRO A 267 -3.81 19.90 4.59
CA PRO A 267 -2.43 20.02 4.10
C PRO A 267 -1.34 19.48 5.04
N GLU A 268 -1.57 19.58 6.35
CA GLU A 268 -0.67 19.12 7.42
C GLU A 268 -1.24 17.95 8.25
N GLY A 269 -2.41 17.40 7.88
CA GLY A 269 -3.14 16.42 8.69
C GLY A 269 -2.82 14.96 8.37
N GLY A 270 -1.71 14.71 7.66
CA GLY A 270 -1.39 13.40 7.15
C GLY A 270 -0.07 13.37 6.38
N GLY A 271 0.18 12.27 5.70
CA GLY A 271 1.43 12.09 4.97
C GLY A 271 1.65 10.67 4.50
N ILE A 272 2.87 10.45 4.02
CA ILE A 272 3.28 9.18 3.42
C ILE A 272 4.04 8.34 4.45
N THR A 273 3.67 7.07 4.56
CA THR A 273 4.47 6.06 5.26
C THR A 273 5.00 5.05 4.26
N ILE A 274 6.30 4.78 4.29
CA ILE A 274 6.91 3.79 3.42
C ILE A 274 6.68 2.40 4.02
N ASN A 275 5.94 1.56 3.33
CA ASN A 275 5.55 0.25 3.82
C ASN A 275 6.68 -0.76 3.65
N HIS A 276 6.90 -1.54 4.70
CA HIS A 276 7.88 -2.63 4.85
C HIS A 276 9.06 -2.55 3.85
N PRO A 277 9.88 -1.47 3.90
CA PRO A 277 10.89 -1.23 2.88
C PRO A 277 11.99 -2.29 2.94
N THR A 278 12.25 -2.94 1.80
CA THR A 278 13.36 -3.89 1.63
C THR A 278 14.50 -3.31 0.80
N GLU A 279 14.45 -2.02 0.51
CA GLU A 279 15.41 -1.34 -0.36
C GLU A 279 16.63 -0.83 0.41
N PRO A 280 17.77 -0.58 -0.27
CA PRO A 280 18.95 -0.01 0.37
C PRO A 280 18.67 1.35 1.01
N LEU A 281 19.38 1.65 2.10
CA LEU A 281 19.29 2.91 2.86
C LEU A 281 19.30 4.15 1.95
N SER A 282 20.16 4.17 0.92
CA SER A 282 20.26 5.32 -0.01
C SER A 282 18.96 5.62 -0.75
N ARG A 283 18.18 4.60 -1.07
CA ARG A 283 16.89 4.75 -1.76
C ARG A 283 15.79 5.15 -0.78
N VAL A 284 15.77 4.53 0.40
CA VAL A 284 14.86 4.92 1.49
C VAL A 284 15.07 6.37 1.91
N ALA A 285 16.32 6.81 2.04
CA ALA A 285 16.69 8.21 2.26
C ALA A 285 16.13 9.12 1.16
N GLY A 286 16.21 8.70 -0.11
CA GLY A 286 15.62 9.43 -1.23
C GLY A 286 14.10 9.64 -1.13
N TYR A 287 13.38 8.68 -0.53
CA TYR A 287 11.94 8.82 -0.23
C TYR A 287 11.69 9.80 0.91
N LEU A 288 12.42 9.65 2.02
CA LEU A 288 12.27 10.49 3.21
C LEU A 288 12.63 11.96 2.93
N ASP A 289 13.64 12.19 2.09
CA ASP A 289 14.12 13.53 1.74
C ASP A 289 13.22 14.23 0.69
N PHE A 290 12.17 13.55 0.20
CA PHE A 290 11.31 14.08 -0.86
C PHE A 290 10.46 15.27 -0.43
N ASP A 291 9.81 15.15 0.72
CA ASP A 291 8.87 16.15 1.26
C ASP A 291 8.77 15.93 2.78
N ALA A 292 8.56 17.02 3.53
CA ALA A 292 8.45 16.92 4.97
C ALA A 292 7.22 16.10 5.44
N ARG A 293 6.26 15.82 4.56
CA ARG A 293 5.11 14.97 4.84
C ARG A 293 5.37 13.50 4.51
N VAL A 294 6.58 13.12 4.11
CA VAL A 294 7.02 11.71 4.18
C VAL A 294 7.45 11.45 5.62
N LEU A 295 6.57 10.77 6.37
CA LEU A 295 6.61 10.74 7.84
C LEU A 295 7.67 9.76 8.36
N GLY A 296 7.87 8.65 7.65
CA GLY A 296 8.80 7.63 8.08
C GLY A 296 8.56 6.28 7.41
N ILE A 297 9.06 5.24 8.05
CA ILE A 297 9.05 3.88 7.53
C ILE A 297 8.30 2.94 8.46
N GLU A 298 7.71 1.93 7.87
CA GLU A 298 7.18 0.78 8.58
C GLU A 298 8.33 -0.05 9.16
N VAL A 299 8.31 -0.20 10.49
CA VAL A 299 9.15 -1.16 11.21
C VAL A 299 8.36 -2.46 11.28
N TRP A 300 8.45 -3.23 10.19
CA TRP A 300 7.54 -4.34 9.92
C TRP A 300 7.71 -5.50 10.90
N ASN A 301 6.59 -5.95 11.47
CA ASN A 301 6.55 -7.04 12.46
C ASN A 301 5.66 -8.24 12.02
N GLN A 302 5.65 -8.53 10.71
CA GLN A 302 4.70 -9.43 10.05
C GLN A 302 4.31 -10.70 10.84
N HIS A 303 2.99 -10.96 10.86
CA HIS A 303 2.34 -12.16 11.37
C HIS A 303 2.56 -12.42 12.87
N GLU A 304 3.56 -13.24 13.19
CA GLU A 304 3.76 -13.82 14.52
C GLU A 304 5.06 -13.32 15.19
N MET A 305 5.89 -12.55 14.47
CA MET A 305 7.28 -12.35 14.87
C MET A 305 7.89 -11.03 14.38
N PHE A 306 8.69 -10.44 15.25
CA PHE A 306 9.35 -9.16 15.01
C PHE A 306 10.54 -9.36 14.06
N GLY A 307 10.53 -8.75 12.86
CA GLY A 307 11.69 -8.76 11.95
C GLY A 307 11.63 -9.72 10.75
N GLY A 308 10.53 -10.43 10.49
CA GLY A 308 10.31 -11.08 9.18
C GLY A 308 9.64 -12.45 9.21
N GLN A 309 9.64 -13.12 8.05
CA GLN A 309 8.88 -14.35 7.78
C GLN A 309 9.52 -15.65 8.31
N THR A 310 10.77 -15.61 8.79
CA THR A 310 11.51 -16.76 9.33
C THR A 310 12.24 -16.39 10.62
N LEU A 311 12.43 -17.36 11.53
CA LEU A 311 13.13 -17.13 12.81
C LEU A 311 14.49 -16.44 12.61
N GLU A 312 15.25 -16.89 11.61
CA GLU A 312 16.54 -16.30 11.25
C GLU A 312 16.42 -14.82 10.86
N LYS A 313 15.43 -14.45 10.05
CA LYS A 313 15.18 -13.04 9.68
C LYS A 313 14.70 -12.22 10.87
N ALA A 314 13.83 -12.78 11.71
CA ALA A 314 13.38 -12.11 12.93
C ALA A 314 14.53 -11.79 13.88
N VAL A 315 15.47 -12.72 14.06
CA VAL A 315 16.68 -12.49 14.87
C VAL A 315 17.53 -11.35 14.31
N ALA A 316 17.62 -11.23 12.99
CA ALA A 316 18.37 -10.15 12.33
C ALA A 316 17.69 -8.77 12.43
N MET A 317 16.40 -8.71 12.81
CA MET A 317 15.59 -7.49 12.94
C MET A 317 15.82 -6.44 11.82
N PRO A 318 15.81 -6.83 10.52
CA PRO A 318 16.27 -6.00 9.41
C PRO A 318 15.54 -4.65 9.32
N PHE A 319 14.23 -4.61 9.61
CA PHE A 319 13.45 -3.36 9.57
C PHE A 319 13.78 -2.42 10.72
N TYR A 320 14.09 -2.97 11.90
CA TYR A 320 14.57 -2.17 13.03
C TYR A 320 15.96 -1.63 12.73
N THR A 321 16.86 -2.47 12.21
CA THR A 321 18.21 -2.07 11.80
C THR A 321 18.18 -0.98 10.74
N LEU A 322 17.31 -1.09 9.73
CA LEU A 322 17.11 -0.05 8.72
C LEU A 322 16.61 1.26 9.34
N TRP A 323 15.66 1.20 10.27
CA TRP A 323 15.18 2.39 10.98
C TRP A 323 16.31 3.06 11.77
N ASP A 324 17.08 2.29 12.54
CA ASP A 324 18.27 2.78 13.24
C ASP A 324 19.29 3.40 12.28
N GLU A 325 19.55 2.76 11.13
CA GLU A 325 20.46 3.29 10.11
C GLU A 325 19.99 4.62 9.55
N VAL A 326 18.69 4.78 9.26
CA VAL A 326 18.10 6.06 8.87
C VAL A 326 18.32 7.10 9.97
N LEU A 327 18.01 6.78 11.22
CA LEU A 327 18.18 7.70 12.35
C LEU A 327 19.64 8.12 12.54
N ARG A 328 20.60 7.20 12.37
CA ARG A 328 22.05 7.51 12.43
C ARG A 328 22.50 8.52 11.38
N THR A 329 21.74 8.72 10.31
CA THR A 329 22.03 9.77 9.32
C THR A 329 21.57 11.16 9.74
N GLY A 330 20.90 11.30 10.89
CA GLY A 330 20.31 12.56 11.36
C GLY A 330 18.97 12.91 10.70
N ARG A 331 18.40 12.00 9.89
CA ARG A 331 17.10 12.21 9.22
C ARG A 331 15.94 12.05 10.20
N ARG A 332 14.91 12.89 10.02
CA ARG A 332 13.61 12.68 10.67
C ARG A 332 12.94 11.45 10.05
N CYS A 333 12.65 10.45 10.88
CA CYS A 333 11.95 9.25 10.45
C CYS A 333 11.19 8.63 11.62
N PHE A 334 9.85 8.68 11.56
CA PHE A 334 9.04 7.91 12.50
C PHE A 334 9.07 6.42 12.14
N GLY A 335 9.24 5.56 13.15
CA GLY A 335 9.04 4.13 13.01
C GLY A 335 7.58 3.76 13.22
N PHE A 336 6.92 3.28 12.18
CA PHE A 336 5.52 2.84 12.25
C PHE A 336 5.44 1.32 12.46
N PHE A 337 5.03 0.90 13.65
CA PHE A 337 4.99 -0.52 14.04
C PHE A 337 3.63 -1.12 13.71
N VAL A 338 3.54 -1.82 12.58
CA VAL A 338 2.28 -2.33 12.04
C VAL A 338 2.36 -3.80 11.68
N LYS A 339 1.18 -4.44 11.73
CA LYS A 339 1.02 -5.90 11.61
C LYS A 339 0.92 -6.39 10.18
N ASP A 340 0.44 -5.53 9.30
CA ASP A 340 0.20 -5.78 7.89
C ASP A 340 -0.73 -6.99 7.61
N HIS A 341 -1.91 -6.71 7.05
CA HIS A 341 -2.98 -7.69 6.77
C HIS A 341 -3.50 -8.58 7.92
N CYS A 342 -2.94 -8.51 9.14
CA CYS A 342 -3.29 -9.41 10.24
C CYS A 342 -4.34 -8.82 11.19
N LEU A 343 -5.32 -9.64 11.58
CA LEU A 343 -6.26 -9.31 12.67
C LEU A 343 -5.70 -9.89 13.97
N PHE A 344 -5.76 -9.13 15.07
CA PHE A 344 -5.20 -9.48 16.39
C PHE A 344 -3.64 -9.50 16.43
N GLY A 345 -2.98 -9.45 17.60
CA GLY A 345 -1.50 -9.37 17.74
C GLY A 345 -0.90 -8.09 18.35
N ARG A 346 0.44 -7.93 18.31
CA ARG A 346 1.20 -6.78 18.87
C ARG A 346 1.59 -5.76 17.78
N GLY A 347 1.83 -4.50 18.15
CA GLY A 347 2.07 -3.38 17.21
C GLY A 347 0.81 -2.53 17.01
N ARG A 348 0.87 -1.29 17.47
CA ARG A 348 -0.19 -0.29 17.34
C ARG A 348 0.45 1.07 17.15
N ASN A 349 -0.10 1.86 16.26
CA ASN A 349 0.18 3.28 16.24
C ASN A 349 -0.76 3.95 17.25
N VAL A 350 -0.35 5.10 17.78
CA VAL A 350 -1.20 5.89 18.67
C VAL A 350 -1.34 7.27 18.06
N LEU A 351 -2.58 7.68 17.83
CA LEU A 351 -2.91 9.06 17.51
C LEU A 351 -3.08 9.79 18.84
N LEU A 352 -2.33 10.87 19.00
CA LEU A 352 -2.43 11.76 20.15
C LEU A 352 -3.51 12.81 19.84
N VAL A 353 -4.60 12.81 20.61
CA VAL A 353 -5.73 13.73 20.42
C VAL A 353 -5.70 14.77 21.55
N PRO A 354 -5.74 16.08 21.24
CA PRO A 354 -5.80 17.12 22.26
C PRO A 354 -7.12 17.05 23.06
N PRO A 355 -7.18 17.67 24.25
CA PRO A 355 -8.39 17.72 25.06
C PRO A 355 -9.61 18.22 24.28
N GLY A 356 -10.72 17.47 24.34
CA GLY A 356 -11.98 17.83 23.68
C GLY A 356 -12.00 17.62 22.15
N GLY A 357 -11.06 16.84 21.61
CA GLY A 357 -11.02 16.43 20.20
C GLY A 357 -11.68 15.08 19.90
N ASP A 358 -12.37 14.48 20.87
CA ASP A 358 -13.06 13.19 20.81
C ASP A 358 -14.55 13.26 20.42
#